data_AF-A0A3N6E878-F1
#
_entry.id   AF-A0A3N6E878-F1
#
_cell.length_a   1.000
_cell.length_b   1.000
_cell.length_c   1.000
_cell.angle_alpha   90.00
_cell.angle_beta   90.00
_cell.angle_gamma   90.00
#
_symmetry.space_group_name_H-M   'P 1'
#
loop_
_entity.id
_entity.type
_entity.pdbx_description
1 polymer ?
#
loop_
_entity_poly.entity_id
_entity_poly.type
_entity_poly.pdbx_seq_one_letter_code
_entity_poly.pdbx_strand_id
1 'polypeptide(L)'
;MHARERADDVLLMYRLARSGGSPELLRRLAQRAEGWAGILDGDGTVLQAVAGNARWPGHEAAGLAARAARELTARAAGSYSLDTDACAALLLPLDRTAENHGPVLALVAPKPLPGGLSTLMADAVMPLALSWASESVERKRRRVDLAESRGREAVLHLLMTGQLSIAHQVAGALRPKLPDPVRVCVVECSGGQRDEVARICTDLSGGRTWIVRCPVYARHLILIVPAEEKAEPETEREEGPDGPEGTGAPGGTEEPEGGCALGLAVAGIVEDCVVGVSEEVRLPDTATAYQQAFHALAVARGLPGRHAVFGTAPEPALVVGAAGARWADALLAPLLSHLPRRSQDPGSQELSATVASWLAFSSHATQHLKIHRNTLAARLKLVGELLGLDLNRVSDQAAVDLALRIRATPALPRTGPGDAAPPRDLDTVLRAPGVQDWAVQQLRLVGLAGPTAEETLRTWLRCEAQLGPAAAELGISVPGTRKRLTRLEAQLCRSLLQTPSARYDLWLAFRAVDLAAA
;
A
#
# COMPACT_ATOMS: atom_id res chain seq x y z
N MET A 1 -46.52 0.81 40.07
CA MET A 1 -45.41 -0.10 39.68
C MET A 1 -44.99 0.12 38.23
N HIS A 2 -45.94 0.07 37.27
CA HIS A 2 -45.66 0.16 35.83
C HIS A 2 -44.96 1.45 35.33
N ALA A 3 -45.16 2.60 35.97
CA ALA A 3 -44.48 3.84 35.56
C ALA A 3 -42.96 3.83 35.86
N ARG A 4 -42.55 3.17 36.94
CA ARG A 4 -41.13 3.06 37.34
C ARG A 4 -40.39 2.04 36.47
N GLU A 5 -41.04 0.90 36.22
CA GLU A 5 -40.55 -0.13 35.28
C GLU A 5 -40.36 0.44 33.86
N ARG A 6 -41.31 1.26 33.37
CA ARG A 6 -41.19 1.92 32.06
C ARG A 6 -40.03 2.90 32.00
N ALA A 7 -39.83 3.72 33.04
CA ALA A 7 -38.72 4.67 33.09
C ALA A 7 -37.35 3.96 33.07
N ASP A 8 -37.23 2.85 33.81
CA ASP A 8 -36.02 2.03 33.84
C ASP A 8 -35.75 1.37 32.48
N ASP A 9 -36.79 0.87 31.80
CA ASP A 9 -36.68 0.28 30.45
C ASP A 9 -36.23 1.33 29.41
N VAL A 10 -36.78 2.56 29.45
CA VAL A 10 -36.36 3.66 28.56
C VAL A 10 -34.88 4.00 28.80
N LEU A 11 -34.46 4.18 30.05
CA LEU A 11 -33.07 4.47 30.38
C LEU A 11 -32.11 3.35 29.94
N LEU A 12 -32.55 2.10 30.04
CA LEU A 12 -31.80 0.96 29.54
C LEU A 12 -31.66 1.01 28.01
N MET A 13 -32.72 1.29 27.25
CA MET A 13 -32.63 1.40 25.79
C MET A 13 -31.60 2.46 25.35
N TYR A 14 -31.62 3.66 25.93
CA TYR A 14 -30.63 4.69 25.60
C TYR A 14 -29.19 4.28 25.96
N ARG A 15 -29.01 3.50 27.04
CA ARG A 15 -27.69 2.96 27.40
C ARG A 15 -27.21 1.94 26.37
N LEU A 16 -28.08 1.00 25.98
CA LEU A 16 -27.75 -0.03 24.97
C LEU A 16 -27.47 0.59 23.61
N ALA A 17 -28.25 1.60 23.20
CA ALA A 17 -28.02 2.38 21.99
C ALA A 17 -26.59 2.96 21.94
N ARG A 18 -26.10 3.48 23.08
CA ARG A 18 -24.78 4.12 23.16
C ARG A 18 -23.62 3.13 23.17
N SER A 19 -23.75 1.99 23.84
CA SER A 19 -22.63 1.03 24.03
C SER A 19 -22.64 -0.13 23.05
N GLY A 20 -23.81 -0.57 22.61
CA GLY A 20 -24.01 -1.76 21.77
C GLY A 20 -24.76 -1.51 20.46
N GLY A 21 -25.28 -0.29 20.25
CA GLY A 21 -25.92 0.12 19.01
C GLY A 21 -27.24 -0.58 18.72
N SER A 22 -27.63 -0.59 17.44
CA SER A 22 -28.86 -1.22 16.98
C SER A 22 -28.93 -2.74 17.22
N PRO A 23 -27.84 -3.54 17.15
CA PRO A 23 -27.91 -4.97 17.43
C PRO A 23 -28.29 -5.30 18.87
N GLU A 24 -27.79 -4.55 19.84
CA GLU A 24 -28.08 -4.78 21.26
C GLU A 24 -29.52 -4.42 21.63
N LEU A 25 -30.03 -3.32 21.05
CA LEU A 25 -31.44 -2.94 21.16
C LEU A 25 -32.36 -4.02 20.58
N LEU A 26 -32.07 -4.52 19.37
CA LEU A 26 -32.84 -5.59 18.75
C LEU A 26 -32.76 -6.88 19.57
N ARG A 27 -31.59 -7.22 20.14
CA ARG A 27 -31.45 -8.39 21.01
C ARG A 27 -32.35 -8.27 22.23
N ARG A 28 -32.37 -7.10 22.89
CA ARG A 28 -33.22 -6.85 24.05
C ARG A 28 -34.71 -6.92 23.69
N LEU A 29 -35.11 -6.37 22.54
CA LEU A 29 -36.48 -6.45 22.04
C LEU A 29 -36.87 -7.90 21.70
N ALA A 30 -36.01 -8.65 21.02
CA ALA A 30 -36.25 -10.05 20.67
C ALA A 30 -36.40 -10.93 21.92
N GLN A 31 -35.58 -10.70 22.94
CA GLN A 31 -35.70 -11.37 24.24
C GLN A 31 -37.03 -11.04 24.92
N ARG A 32 -37.45 -9.77 24.93
CA ARG A 32 -38.71 -9.35 25.57
C ARG A 32 -39.96 -9.79 24.80
N ALA A 33 -39.83 -9.92 23.48
CA ALA A 33 -40.83 -10.49 22.59
C ALA A 33 -40.90 -12.02 22.68
N GLU A 34 -39.92 -12.67 23.33
CA GLU A 34 -39.72 -14.13 23.28
C GLU A 34 -39.79 -14.66 21.84
N GLY A 35 -39.18 -13.92 20.91
CA GLY A 35 -39.40 -14.13 19.49
C GLY A 35 -38.34 -13.48 18.64
N TRP A 36 -38.74 -12.73 17.62
CA TRP A 36 -37.84 -12.14 16.63
C TRP A 36 -37.97 -10.62 16.63
N ALA A 37 -36.85 -9.93 16.46
CA ALA A 37 -36.83 -8.49 16.24
C ALA A 37 -35.92 -8.17 15.05
N GLY A 38 -36.35 -7.23 14.20
CA GLY A 38 -35.54 -6.80 13.09
C GLY A 38 -35.95 -5.46 12.51
N ILE A 39 -35.06 -4.92 11.69
CA ILE A 39 -35.25 -3.74 10.88
C ILE A 39 -35.40 -4.21 9.44
N LEU A 40 -36.48 -3.80 8.79
CA LEU A 40 -36.77 -4.12 7.39
C LEU A 40 -36.84 -2.85 6.55
N ASP A 41 -36.56 -2.99 5.27
CA ASP A 41 -36.92 -1.99 4.28
C ASP A 41 -38.41 -2.10 3.91
N GLY A 42 -38.96 -1.08 3.26
CA GLY A 42 -40.39 -1.01 2.91
C GLY A 42 -40.86 -2.11 1.95
N ASP A 43 -39.94 -2.75 1.22
CA ASP A 43 -40.20 -3.90 0.34
C ASP A 43 -40.21 -5.26 1.09
N GLY A 44 -39.90 -5.23 2.40
CA GLY A 44 -39.79 -6.41 3.25
C GLY A 44 -38.41 -7.07 3.25
N THR A 45 -37.39 -6.43 2.66
CA THR A 45 -35.99 -6.88 2.77
C THR A 45 -35.51 -6.71 4.20
N VAL A 46 -35.02 -7.78 4.83
CA VAL A 46 -34.48 -7.73 6.19
C VAL A 46 -33.10 -7.08 6.17
N LEU A 47 -32.96 -5.91 6.78
CA LEU A 47 -31.71 -5.15 6.85
C LEU A 47 -30.85 -5.61 8.03
N GLN A 48 -31.48 -5.94 9.16
CA GLN A 48 -30.83 -6.50 10.35
C GLN A 48 -31.86 -7.22 11.22
N ALA A 49 -31.48 -8.35 11.84
CA ALA A 49 -32.40 -9.09 12.69
C ALA A 49 -31.69 -9.88 13.78
N VAL A 50 -32.40 -10.14 14.88
CA VAL A 50 -31.96 -10.96 16.00
C VAL A 50 -33.11 -11.87 16.41
N ALA A 51 -32.81 -13.16 16.59
CA ALA A 51 -33.73 -14.11 17.21
C ALA A 51 -33.47 -14.17 18.72
N GLY A 52 -34.54 -14.09 19.51
CA GLY A 52 -34.54 -14.05 20.98
C GLY A 52 -34.64 -15.43 21.64
N ASN A 53 -35.08 -16.46 20.92
CA ASN A 53 -35.07 -17.85 21.38
C ASN A 53 -35.02 -18.85 20.20
N ALA A 54 -34.71 -20.11 20.50
CA ALA A 54 -34.61 -21.22 19.52
C ALA A 54 -35.97 -21.87 19.21
N ARG A 55 -37.08 -21.38 19.78
CA ARG A 55 -38.40 -22.04 19.74
C ARG A 55 -39.11 -21.86 18.39
N TRP A 56 -38.67 -20.91 17.57
CA TRP A 56 -39.24 -20.61 16.27
C TRP A 56 -38.15 -20.44 15.19
N PRO A 57 -38.25 -21.07 14.00
CA PRO A 57 -37.28 -20.87 12.94
C PRO A 57 -37.26 -19.40 12.49
N GLY A 58 -36.11 -18.73 12.60
CA GLY A 58 -35.97 -17.30 12.27
C GLY A 58 -36.39 -16.93 10.84
N HIS A 59 -36.41 -17.89 9.91
CA HIS A 59 -36.86 -17.68 8.54
C HIS A 59 -38.38 -17.46 8.42
N GLU A 60 -39.19 -18.16 9.22
CA GLU A 60 -40.65 -18.04 9.18
C GLU A 60 -41.09 -16.70 9.78
N ALA A 61 -40.47 -16.31 10.90
CA ALA A 61 -40.69 -15.00 11.51
C ALA A 61 -40.27 -13.86 10.57
N ALA A 62 -39.11 -13.98 9.91
CA ALA A 62 -38.68 -13.02 8.90
C ALA A 62 -39.66 -12.94 7.71
N GLY A 63 -40.20 -14.08 7.26
CA GLY A 63 -41.21 -14.11 6.20
C GLY A 63 -42.51 -13.39 6.56
N LEU A 64 -43.00 -13.58 7.80
CA LEU A 64 -44.17 -12.89 8.32
C LEU A 64 -43.92 -11.38 8.46
N ALA A 65 -42.77 -10.99 9.04
CA ALA A 65 -42.37 -9.59 9.17
C ALA A 65 -42.23 -8.90 7.80
N ALA A 66 -41.64 -9.57 6.80
CA ALA A 66 -41.50 -9.05 5.45
C ALA A 66 -42.85 -8.82 4.76
N ARG A 67 -43.80 -9.76 4.92
CA ARG A 67 -45.17 -9.59 4.41
C ARG A 67 -45.85 -8.40 5.07
N ALA A 68 -45.74 -8.29 6.39
CA ALA A 68 -46.37 -7.22 7.15
C ALA A 68 -45.72 -5.84 6.86
N ALA A 69 -44.42 -5.79 6.56
CA ALA A 69 -43.73 -4.57 6.13
C ALA A 69 -44.25 -4.09 4.77
N ARG A 70 -44.41 -4.98 3.79
CA ARG A 70 -45.02 -4.63 2.49
C ARG A 70 -46.43 -4.10 2.62
N GLU A 71 -47.25 -4.70 3.50
CA GLU A 71 -48.61 -4.22 3.78
C GLU A 71 -48.61 -2.84 4.46
N LEU A 72 -47.72 -2.60 5.42
CA LEU A 72 -47.55 -1.29 6.06
C LEU A 72 -47.22 -0.21 5.02
N THR A 73 -46.26 -0.50 4.13
CA THR A 73 -45.81 0.38 3.05
C THR A 73 -46.94 0.64 2.05
N ALA A 74 -47.59 -0.41 1.54
CA ALA A 74 -48.68 -0.30 0.56
C ALA A 74 -49.86 0.54 1.07
N ARG A 75 -50.07 0.55 2.39
CA ARG A 75 -51.15 1.30 3.06
C ARG A 75 -50.73 2.68 3.55
N ALA A 76 -49.45 3.04 3.44
CA ALA A 76 -48.86 4.25 4.03
C ALA A 76 -49.22 4.42 5.53
N ALA A 77 -49.22 3.32 6.29
CA ALA A 77 -49.68 3.31 7.68
C ALA A 77 -48.55 3.66 8.69
N GLY A 78 -48.88 4.42 9.74
CA GLY A 78 -47.91 4.78 10.81
C GLY A 78 -47.62 3.67 11.83
N SER A 79 -48.33 2.55 11.73
CA SER A 79 -48.14 1.31 12.50
C SER A 79 -48.94 0.19 11.83
N TYR A 80 -48.48 -1.05 11.93
CA TYR A 80 -49.24 -2.20 11.41
C TYR A 80 -49.07 -3.41 12.32
N SER A 81 -50.12 -4.22 12.43
CA SER A 81 -50.09 -5.50 13.13
C SER A 81 -50.64 -6.56 12.19
N LEU A 82 -49.92 -7.68 12.06
CA LEU A 82 -50.36 -8.85 11.33
C LEU A 82 -50.44 -10.04 12.28
N ASP A 83 -51.65 -10.53 12.48
CA ASP A 83 -51.96 -11.61 13.40
C ASP A 83 -52.07 -12.95 12.65
N THR A 84 -51.50 -13.99 13.25
CA THR A 84 -51.73 -15.40 12.90
C THR A 84 -52.26 -16.15 14.12
N ASP A 85 -52.56 -17.44 13.97
CA ASP A 85 -53.03 -18.28 15.08
C ASP A 85 -51.97 -18.46 16.17
N ALA A 86 -50.68 -18.51 15.79
CA ALA A 86 -49.57 -18.80 16.69
C ALA A 86 -48.77 -17.55 17.13
N CYS A 87 -48.68 -16.54 16.28
CA CYS A 87 -47.85 -15.35 16.51
C CYS A 87 -48.48 -14.07 15.95
N ALA A 88 -47.95 -12.92 16.39
CA ALA A 88 -48.29 -11.61 15.86
C ALA A 88 -47.02 -10.87 15.45
N ALA A 89 -47.07 -10.18 14.31
CA ALA A 89 -46.04 -9.28 13.84
C ALA A 89 -46.46 -7.83 14.07
N LEU A 90 -45.72 -7.09 14.88
CA LEU A 90 -45.93 -5.67 15.19
C LEU A 90 -44.91 -4.82 14.43
N LEU A 91 -45.34 -3.76 13.76
CA LEU A 91 -44.49 -2.92 12.92
C LEU A 91 -44.67 -1.43 13.22
N LEU A 92 -43.54 -0.73 13.36
CA LEU A 92 -43.46 0.72 13.53
C LEU A 92 -42.36 1.29 12.64
N PRO A 93 -42.64 2.34 11.84
CA PRO A 93 -41.60 3.06 11.12
C PRO A 93 -40.56 3.64 12.08
N LEU A 94 -39.27 3.51 11.75
CA LEU A 94 -38.19 4.17 12.48
C LEU A 94 -38.09 5.66 12.15
N ASP A 95 -38.47 6.02 10.93
CA ASP A 95 -38.58 7.41 10.49
C ASP A 95 -40.01 7.68 10.02
N ARG A 96 -40.70 8.58 10.71
CA ARG A 96 -42.09 8.98 10.41
C ARG A 96 -42.16 10.20 9.48
N THR A 97 -41.02 10.79 9.14
CA THR A 97 -40.91 12.03 8.38
C THR A 97 -40.42 11.84 6.95
N ALA A 98 -39.87 10.67 6.63
CA ALA A 98 -39.37 10.37 5.29
C ALA A 98 -40.53 10.21 4.28
N GLU A 99 -40.51 11.02 3.22
CA GLU A 99 -41.45 10.94 2.09
C GLU A 99 -41.33 9.61 1.32
N ASN A 100 -40.17 8.96 1.41
CA ASN A 100 -39.97 7.57 1.00
C ASN A 100 -39.99 6.68 2.25
N HIS A 101 -40.82 5.64 2.22
CA HIS A 101 -41.02 4.68 3.30
C HIS A 101 -39.69 4.20 3.91
N GLY A 102 -39.32 4.79 5.04
CA GLY A 102 -38.06 4.52 5.73
C GLY A 102 -38.03 3.15 6.39
N PRO A 103 -36.89 2.76 6.99
CA PRO A 103 -36.74 1.47 7.64
C PRO A 103 -37.79 1.26 8.74
N VAL A 104 -38.31 0.04 8.86
CA VAL A 104 -39.39 -0.35 9.76
C VAL A 104 -38.87 -1.30 10.82
N LEU A 105 -39.12 -1.00 12.10
CA LEU A 105 -38.92 -1.94 13.19
C LEU A 105 -40.08 -2.94 13.17
N ALA A 106 -39.75 -4.24 13.13
CA ALA A 106 -40.71 -5.31 13.28
C ALA A 106 -40.35 -6.23 14.44
N LEU A 107 -41.37 -6.61 15.21
CA LEU A 107 -41.30 -7.64 16.24
C LEU A 107 -42.25 -8.76 15.88
N VAL A 108 -41.80 -10.01 15.93
CA VAL A 108 -42.66 -11.19 15.82
C VAL A 108 -42.61 -11.93 17.13
N ALA A 109 -43.76 -12.04 17.80
CA ALA A 109 -43.89 -12.64 19.12
C ALA A 109 -44.99 -13.72 19.13
N PRO A 110 -44.83 -14.81 19.89
CA PRO A 110 -45.90 -15.80 20.07
C PRO A 110 -47.10 -15.19 20.80
N LYS A 111 -48.28 -15.77 20.59
CA LYS A 111 -49.48 -15.42 21.35
C LYS A 111 -49.60 -16.27 22.63
N PRO A 112 -50.11 -15.71 23.74
CA PRO A 112 -50.51 -14.32 23.92
C PRO A 112 -49.31 -13.37 23.97
N LEU A 113 -49.47 -12.16 23.43
CA LEU A 113 -48.38 -11.17 23.40
C LEU A 113 -47.89 -10.84 24.82
N PRO A 114 -46.57 -10.77 25.04
CA PRO A 114 -46.02 -10.33 26.32
C PRO A 114 -46.55 -8.94 26.71
N GLY A 115 -46.96 -8.78 27.97
CA GLY A 115 -47.52 -7.52 28.47
C GLY A 115 -46.54 -6.35 28.27
N GLY A 116 -47.04 -5.21 27.80
CA GLY A 116 -46.24 -3.98 27.58
C GLY A 116 -45.32 -4.00 26.35
N LEU A 117 -45.33 -5.05 25.53
CA LEU A 117 -44.43 -5.17 24.38
C LEU A 117 -44.63 -4.05 23.35
N SER A 118 -45.87 -3.65 23.06
CA SER A 118 -46.17 -2.55 22.13
C SER A 118 -45.65 -1.21 22.64
N THR A 119 -45.76 -0.94 23.94
CA THR A 119 -45.23 0.27 24.57
C THR A 119 -43.71 0.28 24.55
N LEU A 120 -43.07 -0.84 24.89
CA LEU A 120 -41.61 -0.96 24.81
C LEU A 120 -41.10 -0.78 23.38
N MET A 121 -41.79 -1.37 22.40
CA MET A 121 -41.47 -1.21 20.99
C MET A 121 -41.53 0.25 20.57
N ALA A 122 -42.58 0.97 20.97
CA ALA A 122 -42.73 2.40 20.70
C ALA A 122 -41.63 3.24 21.37
N ASP A 123 -41.30 2.95 22.64
CA ASP A 123 -40.24 3.63 23.39
C ASP A 123 -38.84 3.34 22.79
N ALA A 124 -38.66 2.18 22.14
CA ALA A 124 -37.42 1.79 21.48
C ALA A 124 -37.23 2.41 20.09
N VAL A 125 -38.29 2.92 19.45
CA VAL A 125 -38.21 3.49 18.08
C VAL A 125 -37.16 4.60 17.99
N MET A 126 -37.19 5.58 18.91
CA MET A 126 -36.28 6.73 18.87
C MET A 126 -34.80 6.34 19.05
N PRO A 127 -34.39 5.65 20.14
CA PRO A 127 -32.99 5.25 20.31
C PRO A 127 -32.51 4.30 19.20
N LEU A 128 -33.39 3.45 18.65
CA LEU A 128 -33.07 2.58 17.53
C LEU A 128 -32.90 3.35 16.22
N ALA A 129 -33.78 4.31 15.93
CA ALA A 129 -33.70 5.15 14.73
C ALA A 129 -32.40 5.96 14.70
N LEU A 130 -32.02 6.59 15.82
CA LEU A 130 -30.77 7.34 15.93
C LEU A 130 -29.53 6.45 15.77
N SER A 131 -29.50 5.30 16.44
CA SER A 131 -28.40 4.33 16.32
C SER A 131 -28.27 3.81 14.89
N TRP A 132 -29.40 3.41 14.30
CA TRP A 132 -29.45 2.91 12.92
C TRP A 132 -29.01 3.95 11.90
N ALA A 133 -29.43 5.22 12.04
CA ALA A 133 -29.03 6.29 11.14
C ALA A 133 -27.51 6.53 11.23
N SER A 134 -26.96 6.64 12.44
CA SER A 134 -25.51 6.81 12.67
C SER A 134 -24.71 5.65 12.08
N GLU A 135 -25.09 4.40 12.39
CA GLU A 135 -24.44 3.20 11.87
C GLU A 135 -24.58 3.06 10.35
N SER A 136 -25.69 3.50 9.78
CA SER A 136 -25.91 3.48 8.33
C SER A 136 -25.00 4.47 7.62
N VAL A 137 -24.83 5.67 8.17
CA VAL A 137 -23.88 6.67 7.67
C VAL A 137 -22.46 6.15 7.77
N GLU A 138 -22.08 5.57 8.92
CA GLU A 138 -20.75 5.00 9.12
C GLU A 138 -20.47 3.82 8.18
N ARG A 139 -21.44 2.91 7.96
CA ARG A 139 -21.32 1.82 6.98
C ARG A 139 -21.17 2.36 5.55
N LYS A 140 -21.93 3.39 5.18
CA LYS A 140 -21.81 4.03 3.85
C LYS A 140 -20.44 4.68 3.70
N ARG A 141 -19.97 5.42 4.71
CA ARG A 141 -18.64 6.04 4.75
C ARG A 141 -17.53 5.00 4.57
N ARG A 142 -17.53 3.93 5.36
CA ARG A 142 -16.56 2.82 5.23
C ARG A 142 -16.55 2.18 3.85
N ARG A 143 -17.72 2.02 3.21
CA ARG A 143 -17.80 1.51 1.83
C ARG A 143 -17.16 2.46 0.83
N VAL A 144 -17.35 3.76 0.99
CA VAL A 144 -16.71 4.79 0.17
C VAL A 144 -15.20 4.79 0.41
N ASP A 145 -14.75 4.78 1.65
CA ASP A 145 -13.32 4.76 2.00
C ASP A 145 -12.62 3.50 1.44
N LEU A 146 -13.28 2.35 1.50
CA LEU A 146 -12.78 1.10 0.91
C LEU A 146 -12.75 1.17 -0.62
N ALA A 147 -13.78 1.72 -1.25
CA ALA A 147 -13.84 1.90 -2.70
C ALA A 147 -12.74 2.86 -3.18
N GLU A 148 -12.53 3.97 -2.47
CA GLU A 148 -11.44 4.91 -2.72
C GLU A 148 -10.07 4.23 -2.55
N SER A 149 -9.84 3.53 -1.43
CA SER A 149 -8.58 2.82 -1.21
C SER A 149 -8.27 1.80 -2.32
N ARG A 150 -9.29 1.05 -2.79
CA ARG A 150 -9.14 0.11 -3.90
C ARG A 150 -8.92 0.82 -5.23
N GLY A 151 -9.58 1.96 -5.45
CA GLY A 151 -9.37 2.81 -6.63
C GLY A 151 -7.95 3.34 -6.71
N ARG A 152 -7.41 3.85 -5.59
CA ARG A 152 -6.02 4.32 -5.50
C ARG A 152 -5.00 3.21 -5.75
N GLU A 153 -5.27 2.01 -5.24
CA GLU A 153 -4.45 0.82 -5.51
C GLU A 153 -4.51 0.38 -6.98
N ALA A 154 -5.68 0.48 -7.63
CA ALA A 154 -5.83 0.22 -9.05
C ALA A 154 -5.04 1.23 -9.90
N VAL A 155 -5.11 2.52 -9.56
CA VAL A 155 -4.31 3.56 -10.22
C VAL A 155 -2.81 3.29 -10.09
N LEU A 156 -2.33 2.94 -8.89
CA LEU A 156 -0.93 2.55 -8.70
C LEU A 156 -0.54 1.40 -9.63
N HIS A 157 -1.35 0.34 -9.70
CA HIS A 157 -1.09 -0.79 -10.59
C HIS A 157 -1.04 -0.38 -12.08
N LEU A 158 -1.93 0.50 -12.51
CA LEU A 158 -1.92 1.03 -13.89
C LEU A 158 -0.66 1.85 -14.18
N LEU A 159 -0.19 2.65 -13.21
CA LEU A 159 1.10 3.35 -13.31
C LEU A 159 2.28 2.38 -13.36
N MET A 160 2.27 1.31 -12.55
CA MET A 160 3.32 0.27 -12.56
C MET A 160 3.40 -0.50 -13.88
N THR A 161 2.29 -0.58 -14.61
CA THR A 161 2.17 -1.31 -15.89
C THR A 161 2.23 -0.41 -17.12
N GLY A 162 2.40 0.91 -16.92
CA GLY A 162 2.51 1.89 -18.01
C GLY A 162 1.17 2.29 -18.66
N GLN A 163 0.02 1.90 -18.10
CA GLN A 163 -1.32 2.19 -18.62
C GLN A 163 -1.81 3.60 -18.20
N LEU A 164 -1.08 4.63 -18.63
CA LEU A 164 -1.24 6.01 -18.15
C LEU A 164 -2.62 6.62 -18.44
N SER A 165 -3.21 6.34 -19.60
CA SER A 165 -4.53 6.89 -19.97
C SER A 165 -5.64 6.38 -19.06
N ILE A 166 -5.66 5.07 -18.80
CA ILE A 166 -6.60 4.42 -17.89
C ILE A 166 -6.33 4.88 -16.44
N ALA A 167 -5.05 5.02 -16.06
CA ALA A 167 -4.69 5.56 -14.75
C ALA A 167 -5.30 6.95 -14.50
N HIS A 168 -5.19 7.87 -15.47
CA HIS A 168 -5.82 9.19 -15.39
C HIS A 168 -7.35 9.13 -15.33
N GLN A 169 -7.97 8.25 -16.12
CA GLN A 169 -9.43 8.10 -16.14
C GLN A 169 -9.95 7.65 -14.77
N VAL A 170 -9.33 6.63 -14.18
CA VAL A 170 -9.72 6.13 -12.85
C VAL A 170 -9.39 7.17 -11.77
N ALA A 171 -8.23 7.82 -11.87
CA ALA A 171 -7.82 8.84 -10.91
C ALA A 171 -8.69 10.10 -10.95
N GLY A 172 -9.32 10.41 -12.08
CA GLY A 172 -10.22 11.56 -12.23
C GLY A 172 -11.46 11.52 -11.32
N ALA A 173 -11.85 10.34 -10.85
CA ALA A 173 -12.92 10.16 -9.87
C ALA A 173 -12.46 10.36 -8.41
N LEU A 174 -11.15 10.52 -8.19
CA LEU A 174 -10.52 10.60 -6.87
C LEU A 174 -9.77 11.94 -6.74
N ARG A 175 -9.44 12.34 -5.51
CA ARG A 175 -8.65 13.54 -5.20
C ARG A 175 -7.42 13.16 -4.39
N PRO A 176 -6.28 13.84 -4.50
CA PRO A 176 -5.96 14.95 -5.42
C PRO A 176 -5.75 14.46 -6.87
N LYS A 177 -5.57 15.37 -7.84
CA LYS A 177 -5.17 14.98 -9.20
C LYS A 177 -3.77 14.34 -9.15
N LEU A 178 -3.49 13.35 -10.01
CA LEU A 178 -2.14 12.83 -10.17
C LEU A 178 -1.18 13.95 -10.60
N PRO A 179 -0.08 14.20 -9.86
CA PRO A 179 0.91 15.19 -10.24
C PRO A 179 1.74 14.71 -11.44
N ASP A 180 2.36 15.62 -12.17
CA ASP A 180 3.39 15.38 -13.18
C ASP A 180 4.20 16.69 -13.33
N PRO A 181 5.49 16.75 -12.97
CA PRO A 181 6.35 15.66 -12.48
C PRO A 181 6.05 15.20 -11.04
N VAL A 182 6.58 14.05 -10.65
CA VAL A 182 6.35 13.38 -9.37
C VAL A 182 7.63 12.96 -8.67
N ARG A 183 7.56 12.85 -7.35
CA ARG A 183 8.43 11.97 -6.55
C ARG A 183 7.60 10.89 -5.87
N VAL A 184 8.19 9.73 -5.66
CA VAL A 184 7.58 8.66 -4.87
C VAL A 184 8.29 8.59 -3.52
N CYS A 185 7.52 8.53 -2.43
CA CYS A 185 8.04 8.22 -1.10
C CYS A 185 7.44 6.89 -0.63
N VAL A 186 8.27 6.00 -0.11
CA VAL A 186 7.80 4.81 0.60
C VAL A 186 8.03 5.01 2.09
N VAL A 187 6.94 4.98 2.86
CA VAL A 187 6.97 5.12 4.32
C VAL A 187 6.71 3.77 4.95
N GLU A 188 7.69 3.25 5.69
CA GLU A 188 7.53 2.09 6.56
C GLU A 188 7.01 2.55 7.92
N CYS A 189 5.88 1.97 8.36
CA CYS A 189 5.21 2.27 9.62
C CYS A 189 5.31 1.07 10.58
N SER A 190 5.12 1.26 11.88
CA SER A 190 4.86 0.16 12.80
C SER A 190 3.46 -0.46 12.56
N GLY A 191 3.29 -1.71 12.96
CA GLY A 191 2.03 -2.45 12.72
C GLY A 191 0.83 -1.75 13.37
N GLY A 192 -0.24 -1.54 12.61
CA GLY A 192 -1.48 -0.91 13.11
C GLY A 192 -1.52 0.62 13.04
N GLN A 193 -0.41 1.31 12.76
CA GLN A 193 -0.36 2.78 12.70
C GLN A 193 -0.60 3.36 11.30
N ARG A 194 -0.73 2.52 10.26
CA ARG A 194 -0.83 2.94 8.86
C ARG A 194 -1.89 4.02 8.63
N ASP A 195 -3.05 3.91 9.26
CA ASP A 195 -4.17 4.83 9.06
C ASP A 195 -3.96 6.17 9.78
N GLU A 196 -3.17 6.17 10.86
CA GLU A 196 -2.72 7.40 11.52
C GLU A 196 -1.65 8.09 10.67
N VAL A 197 -0.63 7.36 10.22
CA VAL A 197 0.44 7.90 9.36
C VAL A 197 -0.13 8.45 8.05
N ALA A 198 -1.11 7.78 7.45
CA ALA A 198 -1.78 8.30 6.24
C ALA A 198 -2.50 9.63 6.49
N ARG A 199 -3.12 9.82 7.66
CA ARG A 199 -3.73 11.10 8.05
C ARG A 199 -2.67 12.19 8.23
N ILE A 200 -1.60 11.90 8.97
CA ILE A 200 -0.47 12.81 9.16
C ILE A 200 0.12 13.25 7.82
N CYS A 201 0.38 12.32 6.89
CA CYS A 201 0.87 12.63 5.55
C CYS A 201 -0.11 13.49 4.74
N THR A 202 -1.42 13.29 4.92
CA THR A 202 -2.45 14.10 4.24
C THR A 202 -2.41 15.54 4.75
N ASP A 203 -2.34 15.71 6.07
CA ASP A 203 -2.32 17.03 6.71
C ASP A 203 -1.04 17.79 6.36
N LEU A 204 0.13 17.15 6.46
CA LEU A 204 1.43 17.75 6.12
C LEU A 204 1.55 18.15 4.65
N SER A 205 0.90 17.42 3.75
CA SER A 205 0.93 17.74 2.31
C SER A 205 -0.14 18.75 1.87
N GLY A 206 -1.01 19.17 2.78
CA GLY A 206 -2.19 19.99 2.45
C GLY A 206 -3.15 19.27 1.50
N GLY A 207 -3.23 17.94 1.58
CA GLY A 207 -4.08 17.12 0.72
C GLY A 207 -3.63 17.00 -0.75
N ARG A 208 -2.40 17.43 -1.09
CA ARG A 208 -1.84 17.37 -2.46
C ARG A 208 -1.17 16.05 -2.80
N THR A 209 -0.93 15.19 -1.81
CA THR A 209 -0.27 13.89 -2.01
C THR A 209 -1.26 12.79 -2.33
N TRP A 210 -0.91 11.93 -3.30
CA TRP A 210 -1.64 10.71 -3.57
C TRP A 210 -1.12 9.56 -2.69
N ILE A 211 -1.92 9.11 -1.74
CA ILE A 211 -1.51 8.12 -0.73
C ILE A 211 -2.11 6.75 -1.07
N VAL A 212 -1.27 5.72 -1.16
CA VAL A 212 -1.69 4.35 -1.45
C VAL A 212 -1.16 3.42 -0.36
N ARG A 213 -2.02 2.52 0.14
CA ARG A 213 -1.57 1.41 0.98
C ARG A 213 -0.80 0.43 0.09
N CYS A 214 0.44 0.08 0.46
CA CYS A 214 1.20 -0.88 -0.32
C CYS A 214 0.46 -2.24 -0.36
N PRO A 215 0.18 -2.81 -1.55
CA PRO A 215 -0.51 -4.09 -1.68
C PRO A 215 0.36 -5.28 -1.26
N VAL A 216 1.68 -5.08 -1.16
CA VAL A 216 2.65 -6.12 -0.81
C VAL A 216 2.94 -6.15 0.68
N TYR A 217 3.32 -5.01 1.27
CA TYR A 217 3.73 -4.95 2.66
C TYR A 217 2.66 -4.27 3.50
N ALA A 218 2.17 -4.95 4.54
CA ALA A 218 1.16 -4.42 5.47
C ALA A 218 1.64 -3.24 6.33
N ARG A 219 2.93 -2.92 6.28
CA ARG A 219 3.55 -1.81 7.01
C ARG A 219 3.91 -0.61 6.13
N HIS A 220 3.74 -0.69 4.80
CA HIS A 220 4.18 0.39 3.91
C HIS A 220 3.02 1.26 3.40
N LEU A 221 3.29 2.56 3.29
CA LEU A 221 2.52 3.52 2.51
C LEU A 221 3.37 3.99 1.32
N ILE A 222 2.73 4.18 0.18
CA ILE A 222 3.35 4.73 -1.04
C ILE A 222 2.71 6.10 -1.27
N LEU A 223 3.53 7.13 -1.25
CA LEU A 223 3.13 8.51 -1.48
C LEU A 223 3.62 8.93 -2.86
N ILE A 224 2.72 9.37 -3.73
CA ILE A 224 3.09 10.05 -4.98
C ILE A 224 2.87 11.54 -4.73
N VAL A 225 3.97 12.27 -4.62
CA VAL A 225 4.00 13.69 -4.28
C VAL A 225 4.32 14.50 -5.54
N PRO A 226 3.77 15.72 -5.69
CA PRO A 226 4.28 16.65 -6.69
C PRO A 226 5.76 16.93 -6.39
N ALA A 227 6.59 16.95 -7.43
CA ALA A 227 7.88 17.60 -7.26
C ALA A 227 7.63 19.10 -7.08
N GLU A 228 8.26 19.72 -6.08
CA GLU A 228 8.03 21.13 -5.77
C GLU A 228 8.32 22.00 -7.00
N GLU A 229 7.39 22.86 -7.40
CA GLU A 229 7.69 23.94 -8.34
C GLU A 229 8.81 24.76 -7.72
N LYS A 230 9.97 24.83 -8.37
CA LYS A 230 10.96 25.86 -8.06
C LYS A 230 10.21 27.18 -8.07
N ALA A 231 10.13 27.86 -6.92
CA ALA A 231 9.57 29.20 -6.85
C ALA A 231 10.24 30.01 -7.98
N GLU A 232 9.45 30.47 -8.95
CA GLU A 232 9.94 31.41 -9.95
C GLU A 232 10.51 32.60 -9.18
N PRO A 233 11.72 33.10 -9.50
CA PRO A 233 12.21 34.31 -8.87
C PRO A 233 11.20 35.41 -9.16
N GLU A 234 10.58 35.94 -8.10
CA GLU A 234 9.68 37.08 -8.22
C GLU A 234 10.39 38.17 -9.01
N THR A 235 9.78 38.50 -10.14
CA THR A 235 10.15 39.57 -11.05
C THR A 235 10.45 40.85 -10.27
N GLU A 236 11.67 41.34 -10.47
CA GLU A 236 12.11 42.74 -10.41
C GLU A 236 11.06 43.69 -9.84
N ARG A 237 11.08 43.89 -8.51
CA ARG A 237 10.57 45.13 -7.91
C ARG A 237 11.72 46.11 -7.84
N GLU A 238 11.53 47.21 -8.57
CA GLU A 238 12.41 48.35 -8.76
C GLU A 238 13.19 48.75 -7.49
N GLU A 239 14.51 48.80 -7.64
CA GLU A 239 15.45 49.36 -6.68
C GLU A 239 15.25 50.87 -6.55
N GLY A 240 14.89 51.33 -5.35
CA GLY A 240 15.13 52.71 -4.92
C GLY A 240 16.53 52.82 -4.30
N PRO A 241 17.34 53.84 -4.64
CA PRO A 241 18.70 53.95 -4.13
C PRO A 241 18.69 54.59 -2.74
N ASP A 242 19.35 53.97 -1.77
CA ASP A 242 20.25 54.62 -0.79
C ASP A 242 20.71 53.59 0.28
N GLY A 243 22.04 53.44 0.41
CA GLY A 243 22.72 52.57 1.40
C GLY A 243 22.76 53.16 2.82
N PRO A 244 23.66 52.72 3.75
CA PRO A 244 24.86 51.90 3.52
C PRO A 244 25.12 50.72 4.50
N GLU A 245 25.93 49.79 4.02
CA GLU A 245 26.97 48.95 4.66
C GLU A 245 26.90 48.62 6.16
N GLY A 246 26.72 47.32 6.45
CA GLY A 246 26.98 46.69 7.74
C GLY A 246 27.55 45.27 7.58
N THR A 247 28.89 45.22 7.59
CA THR A 247 29.80 44.13 8.02
C THR A 247 29.24 42.71 8.22
N GLY A 248 29.81 41.77 7.45
CA GLY A 248 29.39 40.38 7.38
C GLY A 248 29.84 39.45 8.51
N ALA A 249 29.08 38.36 8.61
CA ALA A 249 29.50 37.07 9.16
C ALA A 249 28.75 35.98 8.34
N PRO A 250 29.42 35.01 7.69
CA PRO A 250 28.72 33.95 6.99
C PRO A 250 28.25 32.91 8.01
N GLY A 251 27.00 33.06 8.46
CA GLY A 251 26.26 31.98 9.10
C GLY A 251 25.85 30.97 8.05
N GLY A 252 26.76 30.06 7.69
CA GLY A 252 26.46 28.92 6.83
C GLY A 252 25.75 27.82 7.63
N THR A 253 24.49 28.04 8.01
CA THR A 253 23.57 26.90 8.14
C THR A 253 23.24 26.49 6.72
N GLU A 254 23.95 25.48 6.22
CA GLU A 254 23.58 24.74 5.02
C GLU A 254 22.13 24.28 5.20
N GLU A 255 21.19 25.00 4.58
CA GLU A 255 19.83 24.50 4.40
C GLU A 255 19.94 23.25 3.51
N PRO A 256 19.35 22.12 3.91
CA PRO A 256 19.49 20.90 3.15
C PRO A 256 18.74 21.06 1.82
N GLU A 257 19.51 21.15 0.73
CA GLU A 257 19.04 21.20 -0.64
C GLU A 257 18.05 20.05 -0.93
N GLY A 258 16.79 20.40 -1.19
CA GLY A 258 15.95 19.78 -2.20
C GLY A 258 15.53 18.31 -2.04
N GLY A 259 15.67 17.68 -0.87
CA GLY A 259 15.02 16.41 -0.53
C GLY A 259 13.56 16.65 -0.14
N CYS A 260 12.61 15.83 -0.57
CA CYS A 260 11.17 16.07 -0.36
C CYS A 260 10.87 16.41 1.11
N ALA A 261 10.48 17.66 1.39
CA ALA A 261 10.23 18.14 2.76
C ALA A 261 9.23 17.26 3.52
N LEU A 262 8.28 16.65 2.79
CA LEU A 262 7.30 15.73 3.34
C LEU A 262 7.94 14.45 3.92
N GLY A 263 8.89 13.84 3.21
CA GLY A 263 9.52 12.59 3.66
C GLY A 263 10.31 12.78 4.95
N LEU A 264 11.04 13.89 5.03
CA LEU A 264 11.83 14.27 6.20
C LEU A 264 10.92 14.69 7.37
N ALA A 265 9.84 15.44 7.10
CA ALA A 265 8.85 15.81 8.12
C ALA A 265 8.13 14.59 8.72
N VAL A 266 7.74 13.61 7.90
CA VAL A 266 7.08 12.38 8.37
C VAL A 266 8.00 11.57 9.28
N ALA A 267 9.27 11.41 8.91
CA ALA A 267 10.26 10.74 9.76
C ALA A 267 10.48 11.50 11.09
N GLY A 268 10.48 12.83 11.06
CA GLY A 268 10.62 13.67 12.25
C GLY A 268 9.43 13.61 13.21
N ILE A 269 8.20 13.50 12.69
CA ILE A 269 6.96 13.50 13.50
C ILE A 269 6.63 12.11 14.04
N VAL A 270 6.86 11.06 13.25
CA VAL A 270 6.53 9.69 13.63
C VAL A 270 7.81 8.92 13.95
N GLU A 271 8.04 8.70 15.25
CA GLU A 271 9.30 8.17 15.80
C GLU A 271 9.70 6.78 15.24
N ASP A 272 8.73 5.96 14.85
CA ASP A 272 8.96 4.61 14.31
C ASP A 272 8.92 4.54 12.77
N CYS A 273 8.77 5.67 12.08
CA CYS A 273 8.70 5.67 10.62
C CYS A 273 10.07 5.73 9.97
N VAL A 274 10.24 5.01 8.87
CA VAL A 274 11.42 5.11 7.99
C VAL A 274 10.93 5.47 6.59
N VAL A 275 11.62 6.41 5.93
CA VAL A 275 11.18 6.97 4.65
C VAL A 275 12.27 6.88 3.60
N GLY A 276 11.95 6.26 2.48
CA GLY A 276 12.75 6.33 1.25
C GLY A 276 12.09 7.20 0.20
N VAL A 277 12.86 8.04 -0.47
CA VAL A 277 12.36 9.01 -1.47
C VAL A 277 13.06 8.77 -2.80
N SER A 278 12.32 8.83 -3.91
CA SER A 278 12.87 8.74 -5.27
C SER A 278 13.49 10.06 -5.74
N GLU A 279 14.13 10.03 -6.90
CA GLU A 279 14.35 11.24 -7.69
C GLU A 279 13.02 11.79 -8.24
N GLU A 280 13.08 13.00 -8.77
CA GLU A 280 11.98 13.56 -9.56
C GLU A 280 11.91 12.89 -10.93
N VAL A 281 10.72 12.40 -11.28
CA VAL A 281 10.47 11.75 -12.57
C VAL A 281 9.15 12.23 -13.17
N ARG A 282 8.94 11.95 -14.46
CA ARG A 282 7.61 12.12 -15.08
C ARG A 282 6.65 11.06 -14.56
N LEU A 283 5.35 11.36 -14.53
CA LEU A 283 4.32 10.41 -14.09
C LEU A 283 4.38 9.00 -14.76
N PRO A 284 4.69 8.84 -16.06
CA PRO A 284 4.84 7.52 -16.67
C PRO A 284 5.95 6.66 -16.05
N ASP A 285 6.96 7.29 -15.45
CA ASP A 285 8.11 6.65 -14.82
C ASP A 285 7.88 6.36 -13.32
N THR A 286 6.63 6.42 -12.85
CA THR A 286 6.28 6.15 -11.44
C THR A 286 6.76 4.76 -10.98
N ALA A 287 6.81 3.76 -11.88
CA ALA A 287 7.35 2.44 -11.57
C ALA A 287 8.82 2.50 -11.16
N THR A 288 9.61 3.25 -11.92
CA THR A 288 11.02 3.54 -11.63
C THR A 288 11.16 4.28 -10.31
N ALA A 289 10.39 5.37 -10.12
CA ALA A 289 10.43 6.14 -8.89
C ALA A 289 10.07 5.29 -7.66
N TYR A 290 9.08 4.40 -7.77
CA TYR A 290 8.76 3.48 -6.69
C TYR A 290 9.92 2.54 -6.35
N GLN A 291 10.62 2.01 -7.35
CA GLN A 291 11.82 1.19 -7.13
C GLN A 291 12.94 1.99 -6.46
N GLN A 292 13.21 3.21 -6.93
CA GLN A 292 14.19 4.12 -6.34
C GLN A 292 13.87 4.43 -4.87
N ALA A 293 12.64 4.81 -4.57
CA ALA A 293 12.17 5.08 -3.22
C ALA A 293 12.26 3.85 -2.31
N PHE A 294 11.96 2.67 -2.85
CA PHE A 294 12.06 1.42 -2.11
C PHE A 294 13.53 1.05 -1.81
N HIS A 295 14.46 1.33 -2.74
CA HIS A 295 15.90 1.19 -2.48
C HIS A 295 16.37 2.19 -1.42
N ALA A 296 15.98 3.46 -1.55
CA ALA A 296 16.31 4.51 -0.58
C ALA A 296 15.78 4.16 0.82
N LEU A 297 14.60 3.55 0.93
CA LEU A 297 14.03 3.09 2.21
C LEU A 297 14.97 2.09 2.90
N ALA A 298 15.62 1.20 2.15
CA ALA A 298 16.59 0.27 2.73
C ALA A 298 17.80 1.00 3.32
N VAL A 299 18.30 2.04 2.65
CA VAL A 299 19.39 2.89 3.16
C VAL A 299 18.93 3.68 4.40
N ALA A 300 17.72 4.25 4.36
CA ALA A 300 17.14 5.07 5.41
C ALA A 300 17.06 4.35 6.77
N ARG A 301 16.90 3.02 6.79
CA ARG A 301 16.88 2.21 8.02
C ARG A 301 18.17 2.31 8.85
N GLY A 302 19.28 2.64 8.21
CA GLY A 302 20.59 2.81 8.85
C GLY A 302 20.95 4.21 9.26
N LEU A 303 20.15 5.20 8.85
CA LEU A 303 20.45 6.60 9.08
C LEU A 303 19.76 7.09 10.35
N PRO A 304 20.42 7.93 11.16
CA PRO A 304 19.80 8.48 12.37
C PRO A 304 18.55 9.32 12.05
N GLY A 305 18.51 9.96 10.88
CA GLY A 305 17.36 10.71 10.40
C GLY A 305 16.21 9.84 9.86
N ARG A 306 16.36 8.51 9.77
CA ARG A 306 15.36 7.56 9.25
C ARG A 306 14.78 7.94 7.88
N HIS A 307 15.55 8.67 7.10
CA HIS A 307 15.16 9.25 5.82
C HIS A 307 16.34 9.17 4.84
N ALA A 308 16.08 8.77 3.60
CA ALA A 308 17.06 8.81 2.52
C ALA A 308 16.40 9.14 1.17
N VAL A 309 17.13 9.87 0.33
CA VAL A 309 16.74 10.18 -1.06
C VAL A 309 17.61 9.36 -2.01
N PHE A 310 17.00 8.76 -3.03
CA PHE A 310 17.73 8.07 -4.09
C PHE A 310 18.76 8.99 -4.75
N GLY A 311 19.92 8.44 -5.13
CA GLY A 311 21.03 9.20 -5.70
C GLY A 311 21.96 9.88 -4.69
N THR A 312 21.59 9.99 -3.40
CA THR A 312 22.49 10.53 -2.35
C THR A 312 23.50 9.50 -1.82
N ALA A 313 23.25 8.20 -2.05
CA ALA A 313 24.15 7.10 -1.73
C ALA A 313 24.88 6.62 -3.01
N PRO A 314 26.06 5.98 -2.90
CA PRO A 314 26.80 5.47 -4.05
C PRO A 314 25.97 4.44 -4.82
N GLU A 315 25.47 4.81 -6.00
CA GLU A 315 24.59 3.98 -6.84
C GLU A 315 25.36 3.50 -8.08
N PRO A 316 25.47 2.18 -8.33
CA PRO A 316 26.24 1.66 -9.46
C PRO A 316 25.70 2.19 -10.79
N ALA A 317 24.38 2.35 -10.92
CA ALA A 317 23.75 2.88 -12.13
C ALA A 317 24.22 4.29 -12.52
N LEU A 318 24.66 5.12 -11.56
CA LEU A 318 25.18 6.47 -11.82
C LEU A 318 26.65 6.47 -12.27
N VAL A 319 27.42 5.44 -11.90
CA VAL A 319 28.87 5.39 -12.12
C VAL A 319 29.31 4.48 -13.28
N VAL A 320 28.38 3.75 -13.91
CA VAL A 320 28.68 2.87 -15.06
C VAL A 320 29.08 3.63 -16.35
N GLY A 321 28.73 4.92 -16.45
CA GLY A 321 29.00 5.77 -17.62
C GLY A 321 28.32 5.32 -18.92
N ALA A 322 28.71 5.94 -20.05
CA ALA A 322 28.07 5.73 -21.34
C ALA A 322 28.20 4.29 -21.88
N ALA A 323 29.32 3.61 -21.59
CA ALA A 323 29.52 2.21 -21.97
C ALA A 323 28.53 1.29 -21.26
N GLY A 324 28.30 1.51 -19.97
CA GLY A 324 27.28 0.80 -19.19
C GLY A 324 25.86 1.07 -19.68
N ALA A 325 25.55 2.31 -20.05
CA ALA A 325 24.25 2.66 -20.65
C ALA A 325 24.00 1.88 -21.95
N ARG A 326 24.99 1.82 -22.85
CA ARG A 326 24.87 1.05 -24.11
C ARG A 326 24.78 -0.46 -23.87
N TRP A 327 25.49 -1.00 -22.87
CA TRP A 327 25.35 -2.40 -22.48
C TRP A 327 23.95 -2.71 -21.95
N ALA A 328 23.41 -1.85 -21.08
CA ALA A 328 22.07 -2.02 -20.53
C ALA A 328 20.99 -1.99 -21.63
N ASP A 329 21.10 -1.04 -22.56
CA ASP A 329 20.19 -0.95 -23.72
C ASP A 329 20.31 -2.20 -24.61
N ALA A 330 21.53 -2.69 -24.86
CA ALA A 330 21.76 -3.90 -25.66
C ALA A 330 21.22 -5.17 -24.96
N LEU A 331 21.40 -5.31 -23.65
CA LEU A 331 20.89 -6.43 -22.86
C LEU A 331 19.36 -6.46 -22.88
N LEU A 332 18.71 -5.31 -22.67
CA LEU A 332 17.25 -5.22 -22.58
C LEU A 332 16.56 -5.18 -23.95
N ALA A 333 17.27 -4.92 -25.04
CA ALA A 333 16.69 -4.78 -26.38
C ALA A 333 15.74 -5.93 -26.77
N PRO A 334 16.10 -7.22 -26.62
CA PRO A 334 15.20 -8.32 -27.00
C PRO A 334 13.88 -8.34 -26.23
N LEU A 335 13.92 -7.96 -24.95
CA LEU A 335 12.74 -7.86 -24.09
C LEU A 335 11.87 -6.66 -24.51
N LEU A 336 12.49 -5.52 -24.81
CA LEU A 336 11.79 -4.29 -25.14
C LEU A 336 11.17 -4.31 -26.55
N SER A 337 11.80 -4.99 -27.50
CA SER A 337 11.29 -5.18 -28.86
C SER A 337 10.31 -6.35 -29.00
N HIS A 338 10.03 -7.08 -27.91
CA HIS A 338 9.16 -8.24 -27.95
C HIS A 338 7.73 -7.86 -28.34
N LEU A 339 7.21 -8.52 -29.38
CA LEU A 339 5.82 -8.42 -29.80
C LEU A 339 5.06 -9.71 -29.45
N PRO A 340 3.92 -9.60 -28.77
CA PRO A 340 3.13 -10.77 -28.39
C PRO A 340 2.55 -11.43 -29.65
N ARG A 341 2.52 -12.77 -29.67
CA ARG A 341 1.99 -13.54 -30.82
C ARG A 341 0.47 -13.49 -30.90
N ARG A 342 -0.20 -13.33 -29.76
CA ARG A 342 -1.66 -13.21 -29.62
C ARG A 342 -1.97 -12.01 -28.74
N SER A 343 -3.16 -11.43 -28.89
CA SER A 343 -3.61 -10.29 -28.07
C SER A 343 -3.63 -10.55 -26.57
N GLN A 344 -3.77 -11.82 -26.16
CA GLN A 344 -3.77 -12.27 -24.76
C GLN A 344 -2.37 -12.59 -24.21
N ASP A 345 -1.35 -12.66 -25.07
CA ASP A 345 0.03 -12.94 -24.65
C ASP A 345 0.66 -11.65 -24.10
N PRO A 346 1.54 -11.75 -23.08
CA PRO A 346 2.12 -10.56 -22.45
C PRO A 346 3.05 -9.81 -23.42
N GLY A 347 2.84 -8.51 -23.59
CA GLY A 347 3.74 -7.64 -24.37
C GLY A 347 5.02 -7.26 -23.62
N SER A 348 5.92 -6.54 -24.30
CA SER A 348 7.21 -6.09 -23.74
C SER A 348 7.08 -5.27 -22.45
N GLN A 349 6.08 -4.40 -22.36
CA GLN A 349 5.79 -3.60 -21.16
C GLN A 349 5.41 -4.49 -19.97
N GLU A 350 4.50 -5.46 -20.18
CA GLU A 350 4.09 -6.39 -19.13
C GLU A 350 5.23 -7.27 -18.65
N LEU A 351 6.07 -7.77 -19.57
CA LEU A 351 7.23 -8.58 -19.23
C LEU A 351 8.29 -7.76 -18.47
N SER A 352 8.54 -6.52 -18.90
CA SER A 352 9.45 -5.58 -18.21
C SER A 352 8.97 -5.28 -16.80
N ALA A 353 7.68 -4.95 -16.63
CA ALA A 353 7.08 -4.75 -15.31
C ALA A 353 7.14 -6.02 -14.45
N THR A 354 7.00 -7.19 -15.07
CA THR A 354 7.05 -8.48 -14.37
C THR A 354 8.44 -8.75 -13.79
N VAL A 355 9.50 -8.64 -14.60
CA VAL A 355 10.87 -8.90 -14.12
C VAL A 355 11.34 -7.84 -13.13
N ALA A 356 11.02 -6.56 -13.37
CA ALA A 356 11.33 -5.45 -12.47
C ALA A 356 10.67 -5.65 -11.09
N SER A 357 9.38 -6.00 -11.08
CA SER A 357 8.65 -6.32 -9.85
C SER A 357 9.18 -7.57 -9.16
N TRP A 358 9.57 -8.60 -9.89
CA TRP A 358 10.09 -9.84 -9.31
C TRP A 358 11.48 -9.67 -8.71
N LEU A 359 12.38 -8.92 -9.34
CA LEU A 359 13.69 -8.60 -8.76
C LEU A 359 13.54 -7.80 -7.46
N ALA A 360 12.60 -6.85 -7.43
CA ALA A 360 12.34 -6.03 -6.24
C ALA A 360 11.61 -6.78 -5.10
N PHE A 361 10.65 -7.64 -5.41
CA PHE A 361 9.71 -8.23 -4.42
C PHE A 361 9.74 -9.76 -4.32
N SER A 362 10.50 -10.44 -5.17
CA SER A 362 10.56 -11.91 -5.27
C SER A 362 9.15 -12.51 -5.39
N SER A 363 8.78 -13.47 -4.54
CA SER A 363 7.45 -14.12 -4.57
C SER A 363 6.28 -13.15 -4.39
N HIS A 364 6.51 -12.01 -3.72
CA HIS A 364 5.47 -11.01 -3.47
C HIS A 364 5.12 -10.18 -4.72
N ALA A 365 5.86 -10.34 -5.82
CA ALA A 365 5.50 -9.75 -7.11
C ALA A 365 4.11 -10.17 -7.59
N THR A 366 3.61 -11.34 -7.16
CA THR A 366 2.24 -11.79 -7.45
C THR A 366 1.17 -10.83 -6.90
N GLN A 367 1.38 -10.30 -5.68
CA GLN A 367 0.49 -9.32 -5.06
C GLN A 367 0.64 -7.94 -5.73
N HIS A 368 1.87 -7.55 -6.03
CA HIS A 368 2.16 -6.28 -6.70
C HIS A 368 1.54 -6.19 -8.10
N LEU A 369 1.68 -7.26 -8.88
CA LEU A 369 1.20 -7.35 -10.26
C LEU A 369 -0.24 -7.86 -10.37
N LYS A 370 -0.85 -8.30 -9.25
CA LYS A 370 -2.18 -8.93 -9.22
C LYS A 370 -2.31 -10.12 -10.19
N ILE A 371 -1.25 -10.93 -10.28
CA ILE A 371 -1.21 -12.13 -11.13
C ILE A 371 -1.03 -13.40 -10.29
N HIS A 372 -1.45 -14.52 -10.85
CA HIS A 372 -1.22 -15.82 -10.23
C HIS A 372 0.26 -16.24 -10.32
N ARG A 373 0.73 -17.05 -9.36
CA ARG A 373 2.13 -17.55 -9.30
C ARG A 373 2.59 -18.27 -10.56
N ASN A 374 1.68 -19.01 -11.22
CA ASN A 374 2.01 -19.73 -12.45
C ASN A 374 2.22 -18.76 -13.63
N THR A 375 1.43 -17.68 -13.67
CA THR A 375 1.59 -16.61 -14.67
C THR A 375 2.92 -15.89 -14.47
N LEU A 376 3.29 -15.61 -13.22
CA LEU A 376 4.59 -15.05 -12.89
C LEU A 376 5.73 -15.96 -13.39
N ALA A 377 5.68 -17.26 -13.05
CA ALA A 377 6.70 -18.23 -13.47
C ALA A 377 6.81 -18.34 -15.01
N ALA A 378 5.68 -18.39 -15.72
CA ALA A 378 5.66 -18.45 -17.18
C ALA A 378 6.25 -17.19 -17.83
N ARG A 379 5.93 -16.00 -17.30
CA ARG A 379 6.48 -14.72 -17.78
C ARG A 379 7.97 -14.60 -17.52
N LEU A 380 8.45 -15.01 -16.33
CA LEU A 380 9.89 -15.01 -16.01
C LEU A 380 10.66 -15.99 -16.89
N LYS A 381 10.09 -17.17 -17.19
CA LYS A 381 10.68 -18.11 -18.14
C LYS A 381 10.83 -17.47 -19.53
N LEU A 382 9.78 -16.83 -20.04
CA LEU A 382 9.83 -16.12 -21.32
C LEU A 382 10.86 -14.98 -21.30
N VAL A 383 10.95 -14.22 -20.21
CA VAL A 383 11.97 -13.16 -20.06
C VAL A 383 13.38 -13.75 -20.12
N GLY A 384 13.65 -14.84 -19.39
CA GLY A 384 14.93 -15.55 -19.45
C GLY A 384 15.26 -16.04 -20.86
N GLU A 385 14.29 -16.63 -21.57
CA GLU A 385 14.45 -17.06 -22.96
C GLU A 385 14.75 -15.90 -23.92
N LEU A 386 14.07 -14.76 -23.77
CA LEU A 386 14.29 -13.56 -24.60
C LEU A 386 15.66 -12.94 -24.36
N LEU A 387 16.11 -12.90 -23.10
CA LEU A 387 17.39 -12.30 -22.72
C LEU A 387 18.58 -13.28 -22.87
N GLY A 388 18.32 -14.58 -23.06
CA GLY A 388 19.34 -15.61 -23.06
C GLY A 388 19.99 -15.83 -21.69
N LEU A 389 19.22 -15.60 -20.61
CA LEU A 389 19.68 -15.63 -19.22
C LEU A 389 18.93 -16.68 -18.38
N ASP A 390 19.61 -17.25 -17.39
CA ASP A 390 19.02 -18.11 -16.38
C ASP A 390 18.68 -17.29 -15.14
N LEU A 391 17.41 -16.86 -15.04
CA LEU A 391 16.93 -16.08 -13.90
C LEU A 391 16.93 -16.85 -12.57
N ASN A 392 17.34 -18.12 -12.52
CA ASN A 392 17.61 -18.78 -11.24
C ASN A 392 18.99 -18.42 -10.65
N ARG A 393 19.88 -17.82 -11.46
CA ARG A 393 21.22 -17.38 -11.05
C ARG A 393 21.22 -15.94 -10.57
N VAL A 394 21.86 -15.69 -9.44
CA VAL A 394 22.03 -14.36 -8.86
C VAL A 394 22.87 -13.46 -9.78
N SER A 395 23.83 -14.03 -10.53
CA SER A 395 24.60 -13.29 -11.54
C SER A 395 23.70 -12.65 -12.59
N ASP A 396 22.79 -13.44 -13.15
CA ASP A 396 21.93 -13.04 -14.25
C ASP A 396 20.84 -12.09 -13.75
N GLN A 397 20.31 -12.36 -12.55
CA GLN A 397 19.41 -11.44 -11.86
C GLN A 397 20.08 -10.08 -11.60
N ALA A 398 21.32 -10.05 -11.12
CA ALA A 398 22.06 -8.82 -10.85
C ALA A 398 22.36 -8.03 -12.12
N ALA A 399 22.65 -8.72 -13.24
CA ALA A 399 22.81 -8.10 -14.55
C ALA A 399 21.52 -7.39 -15.00
N VAL A 400 20.38 -8.10 -14.94
CA VAL A 400 19.08 -7.52 -15.33
C VAL A 400 18.67 -6.39 -14.39
N ASP A 401 18.88 -6.54 -13.09
CA ASP A 401 18.58 -5.50 -12.09
C ASP A 401 19.38 -4.21 -12.36
N LEU A 402 20.70 -4.33 -12.61
CA LEU A 402 21.55 -3.20 -12.94
C LEU A 402 21.12 -2.54 -14.27
N ALA A 403 20.85 -3.34 -15.30
CA ALA A 403 20.42 -2.81 -16.59
C ALA A 403 19.09 -2.04 -16.50
N LEU A 404 18.13 -2.55 -15.71
CA LEU A 404 16.87 -1.86 -15.45
C LEU A 404 17.10 -0.55 -14.70
N ARG A 405 17.97 -0.52 -13.67
CA ARG A 405 18.32 0.70 -12.92
C ARG A 405 19.02 1.76 -13.78
N ILE A 406 19.94 1.34 -14.65
CA ILE A 406 20.61 2.23 -15.61
C ILE A 406 19.57 2.86 -16.56
N ARG A 407 18.67 2.05 -17.12
CA ARG A 407 17.61 2.56 -18.01
C ARG A 407 16.64 3.49 -17.28
N ALA A 408 16.41 3.23 -16.00
CA ALA A 408 15.61 4.05 -15.10
C ALA A 408 16.26 5.41 -14.75
N THR A 409 17.54 5.61 -15.07
CA THR A 409 18.25 6.85 -14.77
C THR A 409 18.29 7.76 -16.01
N PRO A 410 17.49 8.84 -16.08
CA PRO A 410 17.36 9.64 -17.30
C PRO A 410 18.61 10.45 -17.64
N ALA A 411 19.45 10.74 -16.63
CA ALA A 411 20.59 11.64 -16.73
C ALA A 411 21.86 11.02 -17.35
N LEU A 412 21.90 9.70 -17.64
CA LEU A 412 23.11 9.09 -18.18
C LEU A 412 23.33 9.43 -19.67
N PRO A 413 24.50 9.97 -20.04
CA PRO A 413 24.88 10.12 -21.44
C PRO A 413 24.94 8.75 -22.11
N ARG A 414 24.11 8.52 -23.14
CA ARG A 414 24.18 7.28 -23.95
C ARG A 414 25.25 7.33 -25.03
N THR A 415 25.63 8.54 -25.45
CA THR A 415 26.67 8.81 -26.44
C THR A 415 27.96 9.23 -25.73
N GLY A 416 29.07 8.63 -26.14
CA GLY A 416 30.42 8.97 -25.68
C GLY A 416 31.35 9.25 -26.87
N PRO A 417 32.50 9.91 -26.67
CA PRO A 417 33.45 10.15 -27.75
C PRO A 417 34.08 8.83 -28.21
N GLY A 418 33.83 8.46 -29.46
CA GLY A 418 34.27 7.19 -30.08
C GLY A 418 33.14 6.17 -30.13
N ASP A 419 32.53 6.00 -31.31
CA ASP A 419 31.38 5.14 -31.58
C ASP A 419 31.80 3.64 -31.65
N ALA A 420 32.37 3.16 -30.55
CA ALA A 420 32.73 1.75 -30.37
C ALA A 420 31.48 0.92 -30.03
N ALA A 421 31.40 -0.26 -30.63
CA ALA A 421 30.31 -1.22 -30.41
C ALA A 421 30.02 -1.41 -28.90
N PRO A 422 28.73 -1.59 -28.52
CA PRO A 422 28.36 -1.77 -27.12
C PRO A 422 29.11 -2.96 -26.51
N PRO A 423 29.65 -2.84 -25.28
CA PRO A 423 30.19 -3.99 -24.59
C PRO A 423 29.08 -5.04 -24.45
N ARG A 424 29.39 -6.28 -24.81
CA ARG A 424 28.42 -7.39 -24.79
C ARG A 424 28.31 -8.08 -23.44
N ASP A 425 29.24 -7.79 -22.53
CA ASP A 425 29.41 -8.51 -21.26
C ASP A 425 29.46 -7.55 -20.06
N LEU A 426 28.81 -7.97 -18.97
CA LEU A 426 28.73 -7.26 -17.70
C LEU A 426 30.12 -7.00 -17.12
N ASP A 427 31.06 -7.94 -17.26
CA ASP A 427 32.41 -7.79 -16.72
C ASP A 427 33.14 -6.57 -17.32
N THR A 428 32.79 -6.13 -18.53
CA THR A 428 33.38 -4.92 -19.11
C THR A 428 32.86 -3.66 -18.41
N VAL A 429 31.57 -3.64 -18.05
CA VAL A 429 30.95 -2.55 -17.28
C VAL A 429 31.53 -2.51 -15.86
N LEU A 430 31.72 -3.66 -15.22
CA LEU A 430 32.26 -3.76 -13.86
C LEU A 430 33.73 -3.33 -13.74
N ARG A 431 34.50 -3.35 -14.84
CA ARG A 431 35.88 -2.83 -14.87
C ARG A 431 35.96 -1.31 -14.96
N ALA A 432 34.85 -0.60 -15.16
CA ALA A 432 34.85 0.85 -15.19
C ALA A 432 35.38 1.42 -13.86
N PRO A 433 36.26 2.43 -13.85
CA PRO A 433 36.87 2.95 -12.62
C PRO A 433 35.85 3.38 -11.56
N GLY A 434 34.78 4.08 -11.97
CA GLY A 434 33.73 4.49 -11.05
C GLY A 434 32.98 3.32 -10.39
N VAL A 435 32.84 2.19 -11.10
CA VAL A 435 32.23 0.98 -10.56
C VAL A 435 33.19 0.26 -9.62
N GLN A 436 34.49 0.26 -9.89
CA GLN A 436 35.51 -0.29 -9.00
C GLN A 436 35.59 0.48 -7.68
N ASP A 437 35.62 1.81 -7.72
CA ASP A 437 35.62 2.67 -6.53
C ASP A 437 34.35 2.45 -5.71
N TRP A 438 33.20 2.39 -6.37
CA TRP A 438 31.93 2.04 -5.75
C TRP A 438 31.99 0.67 -5.06
N ALA A 439 32.49 -0.36 -5.73
CA ALA A 439 32.56 -1.72 -5.20
C ALA A 439 33.45 -1.79 -3.94
N VAL A 440 34.62 -1.14 -3.97
CA VAL A 440 35.52 -1.04 -2.82
C VAL A 440 34.83 -0.37 -1.62
N GLN A 441 34.07 0.71 -1.86
CA GLN A 441 33.30 1.39 -0.80
C GLN A 441 32.21 0.47 -0.21
N GLN A 442 31.49 -0.28 -1.05
CA GLN A 442 30.47 -1.23 -0.57
C GLN A 442 31.09 -2.35 0.29
N LEU A 443 32.21 -2.93 -0.15
CA LEU A 443 32.84 -4.04 0.57
C LEU A 443 33.58 -3.59 1.84
N ARG A 444 34.00 -2.32 1.93
CA ARG A 444 34.52 -1.76 3.20
C ARG A 444 33.50 -1.89 4.33
N LEU A 445 32.21 -1.65 4.06
CA LEU A 445 31.14 -1.80 5.05
C LEU A 445 30.97 -3.25 5.50
N VAL A 446 31.16 -4.20 4.58
CA VAL A 446 31.15 -5.64 4.89
C VAL A 446 32.34 -6.01 5.80
N GLY A 447 33.54 -5.50 5.51
CA GLY A 447 34.72 -5.75 6.34
C GLY A 447 34.56 -5.27 7.79
N LEU A 448 33.87 -4.15 7.99
CA LEU A 448 33.57 -3.60 9.32
C LEU A 448 32.55 -4.45 10.12
N ALA A 449 31.71 -5.24 9.43
CA ALA A 449 30.70 -6.08 10.07
C ALA A 449 31.30 -7.30 10.82
N GLY A 450 32.52 -7.70 10.48
CA GLY A 450 33.31 -8.69 11.22
C GLY A 450 34.08 -9.66 10.33
N PRO A 451 34.98 -10.47 10.92
CA PRO A 451 35.93 -11.29 10.16
C PRO A 451 35.26 -12.40 9.32
N THR A 452 34.10 -12.91 9.73
CA THR A 452 33.35 -13.94 8.99
C THR A 452 32.27 -13.37 8.08
N ALA A 453 32.13 -12.04 8.01
CA ALA A 453 31.05 -11.37 7.28
C ALA A 453 31.17 -11.61 5.77
N GLU A 454 32.35 -11.33 5.23
CA GLU A 454 32.65 -11.51 3.82
C GLU A 454 32.51 -12.98 3.39
N GLU A 455 33.11 -13.91 4.14
CA GLU A 455 33.01 -15.35 3.85
C GLU A 455 31.55 -15.81 3.83
N THR A 456 30.75 -15.40 4.82
CA THR A 456 29.33 -15.77 4.90
C THR A 456 28.55 -15.23 3.68
N LEU A 457 28.80 -13.97 3.28
CA LEU A 457 28.11 -13.36 2.14
C LEU A 457 28.55 -13.98 0.81
N ARG A 458 29.86 -14.16 0.58
CA ARG A 458 30.39 -14.78 -0.63
C ARG A 458 29.86 -16.19 -0.81
N THR A 459 29.86 -17.00 0.25
CA THR A 459 29.31 -18.37 0.21
C THR A 459 27.80 -18.36 -0.03
N TRP A 460 27.05 -17.47 0.62
CA TRP A 460 25.61 -17.36 0.39
C TRP A 460 25.27 -16.94 -1.04
N LEU A 461 26.00 -15.98 -1.62
CA LEU A 461 25.80 -15.53 -2.99
C LEU A 461 26.22 -16.59 -4.03
N ARG A 462 27.30 -17.33 -3.78
CA ARG A 462 27.72 -18.47 -4.62
C ARG A 462 26.68 -19.59 -4.63
N CYS A 463 25.99 -19.78 -3.50
CA CYS A 463 24.85 -20.67 -3.34
C CYS A 463 23.52 -20.05 -3.82
N GLU A 464 23.55 -19.12 -4.77
CA GLU A 464 22.37 -18.46 -5.37
C GLU A 464 21.41 -17.82 -4.36
N ALA A 465 21.97 -17.26 -3.28
CA ALA A 465 21.24 -16.70 -2.15
C ALA A 465 20.32 -17.72 -1.42
N GLN A 466 20.59 -19.02 -1.53
CA GLN A 466 19.82 -20.07 -0.86
C GLN A 466 20.41 -20.45 0.51
N LEU A 467 19.60 -20.39 1.56
CA LEU A 467 20.06 -20.66 2.93
C LEU A 467 20.51 -22.11 3.16
N GLY A 468 19.87 -23.09 2.52
CA GLY A 468 20.16 -24.52 2.68
C GLY A 468 21.56 -24.88 2.19
N PRO A 469 21.84 -24.68 0.88
CA PRO A 469 23.17 -24.91 0.31
C PRO A 469 24.28 -24.11 1.01
N ALA A 470 24.02 -22.82 1.31
CA ALA A 470 25.00 -21.98 1.99
C ALA A 470 25.34 -22.49 3.41
N ALA A 471 24.34 -23.00 4.14
CA ALA A 471 24.57 -23.60 5.45
C ALA A 471 25.44 -24.86 5.36
N ALA A 472 25.19 -25.71 4.36
CA ALA A 472 25.99 -26.90 4.11
C ALA A 472 27.45 -26.56 3.77
N GLU A 473 27.69 -25.57 2.92
CA GLU A 473 29.04 -25.12 2.54
C GLU A 473 29.78 -24.43 3.70
N LEU A 474 29.07 -23.65 4.53
CA LEU A 474 29.63 -23.02 5.74
C LEU A 474 29.83 -23.99 6.92
N GLY A 475 29.36 -25.23 6.82
CA GLY A 475 29.43 -26.20 7.92
C GLY A 475 28.60 -25.82 9.15
N ILE A 476 27.52 -25.06 8.98
CA ILE A 476 26.62 -24.61 10.07
C ILE A 476 25.16 -24.96 9.77
N SER A 477 24.28 -24.81 10.75
CA SER A 477 22.85 -25.05 10.55
C SER A 477 22.17 -23.91 9.77
N VAL A 478 21.08 -24.22 9.05
CA VAL A 478 20.26 -23.20 8.34
C VAL A 478 19.80 -22.05 9.25
N PRO A 479 19.32 -22.29 10.49
CA PRO A 479 19.05 -21.22 11.44
C PRO A 479 20.30 -20.41 11.81
N GLY A 480 21.47 -21.07 11.90
CA GLY A 480 22.76 -20.43 12.13
C GLY A 480 23.15 -19.47 11.00
N THR A 481 23.05 -19.91 9.75
CA THR A 481 23.27 -19.05 8.56
C THR A 481 22.32 -17.87 8.54
N ARG A 482 21.02 -18.11 8.79
CA ARG A 482 20.02 -17.04 8.89
C ARG A 482 20.39 -16.02 9.96
N LYS A 483 20.76 -16.48 11.16
CA LYS A 483 21.17 -15.61 12.27
C LYS A 483 22.40 -14.76 11.90
N ARG A 484 23.39 -15.34 11.21
CA ARG A 484 24.56 -14.59 10.72
C ARG A 484 24.15 -13.52 9.71
N LEU A 485 23.34 -13.88 8.71
CA LEU A 485 22.85 -12.93 7.71
C LEU A 485 22.01 -11.81 8.35
N THR A 486 21.12 -12.11 9.30
CA THR A 486 20.37 -11.07 10.03
C THR A 486 21.24 -10.16 10.88
N ARG A 487 22.33 -10.66 11.45
CA ARG A 487 23.32 -9.81 12.12
C ARG A 487 24.03 -8.89 11.11
N LEU A 488 24.38 -9.41 9.93
CA LEU A 488 24.96 -8.61 8.86
C LEU A 488 23.98 -7.56 8.34
N GLU A 489 22.69 -7.89 8.22
CA GLU A 489 21.64 -6.91 7.87
C GLU A 489 21.64 -5.72 8.82
N ALA A 490 21.73 -5.99 10.13
CA ALA A 490 21.75 -4.95 11.16
C ALA A 490 23.02 -4.08 11.11
N GLN A 491 24.17 -4.65 10.73
CA GLN A 491 25.45 -3.94 10.65
C GLN A 491 25.62 -3.16 9.35
N LEU A 492 25.16 -3.73 8.24
CA LEU A 492 25.13 -3.07 6.93
C LEU A 492 23.99 -2.05 6.85
N CYS A 493 23.04 -2.12 7.78
CA CYS A 493 21.77 -1.41 7.74
C CYS A 493 21.02 -1.61 6.42
N ARG A 494 21.21 -2.76 5.77
CA ARG A 494 20.61 -3.13 4.49
C ARG A 494 20.01 -4.51 4.61
N SER A 495 18.86 -4.70 4.00
CA SER A 495 18.20 -6.01 4.00
C SER A 495 18.91 -6.97 3.04
N LEU A 496 19.04 -8.23 3.44
CA LEU A 496 19.63 -9.33 2.66
C LEU A 496 18.59 -10.42 2.41
N LEU A 497 17.84 -10.78 3.45
CA LEU A 497 16.83 -11.83 3.49
C LEU A 497 15.43 -11.31 3.19
N GLN A 498 15.17 -10.02 3.41
CA GLN A 498 13.90 -9.39 3.05
C GLN A 498 14.07 -8.50 1.83
N THR A 499 12.98 -8.32 1.09
CA THR A 499 12.92 -7.42 -0.05
C THR A 499 12.68 -5.97 0.44
N PRO A 500 13.40 -4.98 -0.11
CA PRO A 500 14.39 -5.09 -1.19
C PRO A 500 15.72 -5.61 -0.65
N SER A 501 16.31 -6.58 -1.35
CA SER A 501 17.54 -7.23 -0.92
C SER A 501 18.76 -6.59 -1.58
N ALA A 502 19.80 -6.31 -0.80
CA ALA A 502 21.10 -5.82 -1.28
C ALA A 502 21.94 -6.91 -2.00
N ARG A 503 21.40 -8.12 -2.17
CA ARG A 503 22.13 -9.25 -2.76
C ARG A 503 22.72 -8.96 -4.15
N TYR A 504 22.01 -8.20 -4.98
CA TYR A 504 22.45 -7.88 -6.33
C TYR A 504 23.64 -6.92 -6.29
N ASP A 505 23.56 -5.85 -5.49
CA ASP A 505 24.66 -4.92 -5.31
C ASP A 505 25.90 -5.59 -4.70
N LEU A 506 25.71 -6.45 -3.70
CA LEU A 506 26.82 -7.17 -3.09
C LEU A 506 27.47 -8.15 -4.06
N TRP A 507 26.67 -8.83 -4.90
CA TRP A 507 27.21 -9.69 -5.96
C TRP A 507 28.02 -8.88 -6.98
N LEU A 508 27.50 -7.74 -7.44
CA LEU A 508 28.19 -6.84 -8.38
C LEU A 508 29.49 -6.30 -7.77
N ALA A 509 29.48 -5.91 -6.49
CA ALA A 509 30.65 -5.40 -5.79
C ALA A 509 31.74 -6.47 -5.64
N PHE A 510 31.39 -7.69 -5.23
CA PHE A 510 32.36 -8.80 -5.17
C PHE A 510 32.93 -9.13 -6.56
N ARG A 511 32.07 -9.20 -7.59
CA ARG A 511 32.52 -9.49 -8.95
C ARG A 511 33.45 -8.41 -9.48
N ALA A 512 33.15 -7.13 -9.25
CA ALA A 512 33.99 -6.02 -9.68
C ALA A 512 35.38 -6.10 -9.04
N VAL A 513 35.47 -6.31 -7.72
CA VAL A 513 36.76 -6.42 -7.03
C VAL A 513 37.54 -7.66 -7.48
N ASP A 514 36.87 -8.80 -7.66
CA ASP A 514 37.52 -10.01 -8.16
C ASP A 514 38.11 -9.82 -9.57
N LEU A 515 37.46 -9.02 -10.42
CA LEU A 515 37.94 -8.67 -11.76
C LEU A 515 39.13 -7.70 -11.78
N ALA A 516 39.32 -6.90 -10.72
CA ALA A 516 40.48 -6.02 -10.58
C ALA A 516 41.70 -6.76 -10.01
N ALA A 517 41.48 -7.88 -9.32
CA ALA A 517 42.53 -8.74 -8.77
C ALA A 517 43.03 -9.80 -9.76
N ALA A 518 42.27 -10.07 -10.83
CA ALA A 518 42.60 -11.02 -11.91
C ALA A 518 43.28 -10.32 -13.09
#